data_AF-A0A6A6WY05-F1
#
_entry.id   AF-A0A6A6WY05-F1
#
_cell.length_a   1.000
_cell.length_b   1.000
_cell.length_c   1.000
_cell.angle_alpha   90.00
_cell.angle_beta   90.00
_cell.angle_gamma   90.00
#
_symmetry.space_group_name_H-M   'P 1'
#
loop_
_entity.id
_entity.type
_entity.pdbx_description
1 polymer ?
#
loop_
_entity_poly.entity_id
_entity_poly.type
_entity_poly.pdbx_seq_one_letter_code
_entity_poly.pdbx_strand_id
1 'polypeptide(L)'
;MDPFFSPADTSFPIGAVVLNNSETPALSLADLPPIDAILLSHEDHPDNLDDLGPPRPGVLVAGGKEFSVTGTPCEHLPGGECIGFIPSSDSFGSTDGLPSVIYFSGDTVYMEELVQIKEKYHVVVALLNLGAAVVHFPDGLLFWEIGAEVLVLMYFESWNHFTQGKTELKRRVCKETKVA
;
A
#
# COMPACT_ATOMS: atom_id res chain seq x y z
N MET A 1 -3.43 4.53 0.93
CA MET A 1 -4.38 5.32 0.12
C MET A 1 -5.44 5.83 1.06
N ASP A 2 -5.47 7.15 1.19
CA ASP A 2 -6.43 7.79 2.08
C ASP A 2 -7.82 7.75 1.46
N PRO A 3 -8.86 7.59 2.29
CA PRO A 3 -10.22 7.63 1.80
C PRO A 3 -10.51 9.01 1.18
N PHE A 4 -10.79 9.04 -0.12
CA PHE A 4 -11.08 10.25 -0.86
C PHE A 4 -12.50 10.19 -1.42
N PHE A 5 -13.36 11.11 -0.99
CA PHE A 5 -14.80 11.10 -1.29
C PHE A 5 -15.26 12.27 -2.19
N SER A 6 -14.35 13.13 -2.64
CA SER A 6 -14.74 14.27 -3.48
C SER A 6 -15.13 13.81 -4.88
N PRO A 7 -16.15 14.41 -5.52
CA PRO A 7 -16.56 14.03 -6.87
C PRO A 7 -15.50 14.38 -7.92
N ALA A 8 -15.64 13.81 -9.12
CA ALA A 8 -14.87 14.24 -10.29
C ALA A 8 -14.94 15.76 -10.49
N ASP A 9 -13.91 16.32 -11.11
CA ASP A 9 -13.75 17.74 -11.40
C ASP A 9 -13.58 18.65 -10.17
N THR A 10 -13.32 18.07 -8.99
CA THR A 10 -12.92 18.84 -7.80
C THR A 10 -11.44 19.21 -7.90
N SER A 11 -11.13 20.50 -7.66
CA SER A 11 -9.77 21.03 -7.70
C SER A 11 -9.31 21.51 -6.32
N PHE A 12 -8.08 21.16 -5.95
CA PHE A 12 -7.45 21.54 -4.68
C PHE A 12 -6.15 22.31 -4.97
N PRO A 13 -6.09 23.61 -4.63
CA PRO A 13 -4.84 24.36 -4.73
C PRO A 13 -3.90 23.97 -3.58
N ILE A 14 -2.72 23.43 -3.90
CA ILE A 14 -1.66 23.12 -2.94
C ILE A 14 -0.40 23.89 -3.34
N GLY A 15 -0.17 25.03 -2.67
CA GLY A 15 0.96 25.90 -2.96
C GLY A 15 0.98 26.37 -4.42
N ALA A 16 2.00 25.97 -5.18
CA ALA A 16 2.18 26.32 -6.59
C ALA A 16 1.48 25.37 -7.58
N VAL A 17 0.82 24.31 -7.09
CA VAL A 17 0.24 23.25 -7.91
C VAL A 17 -1.26 23.15 -7.64
N VAL A 18 -2.05 22.78 -8.66
CA VAL A 18 -3.48 22.48 -8.51
C VAL A 18 -3.69 21.00 -8.79
N LEU A 19 -4.10 20.27 -7.75
CA LEU A 19 -4.49 18.88 -7.89
C LEU A 19 -5.93 18.82 -8.40
N ASN A 20 -6.16 18.08 -9.48
CA ASN A 20 -7.49 17.89 -10.05
C ASN A 20 -7.87 16.43 -9.94
N ASN A 21 -9.03 16.18 -9.35
CA ASN A 21 -9.61 14.85 -9.31
C ASN A 21 -10.37 14.56 -10.60
N SER A 22 -10.03 13.48 -11.29
CA SER A 22 -10.67 13.11 -12.56
C SER A 22 -11.85 12.15 -12.41
N GLU A 23 -12.03 11.51 -11.25
CA GLU A 23 -12.99 10.41 -11.10
C GLU A 23 -13.84 10.54 -9.83
N THR A 24 -15.12 10.18 -9.95
CA THR A 24 -16.01 10.10 -8.79
C THR A 24 -15.76 8.78 -8.06
N PRO A 25 -15.64 8.80 -6.72
CA PRO A 25 -15.48 7.59 -5.92
C PRO A 25 -16.57 6.56 -6.20
N ALA A 26 -16.20 5.28 -6.21
CA ALA A 26 -17.12 4.19 -6.47
C ALA A 26 -18.23 4.05 -5.41
N LEU A 27 -17.99 4.54 -4.19
CA LEU A 27 -18.96 4.61 -3.10
C LEU A 27 -18.99 6.02 -2.53
N SER A 28 -20.19 6.53 -2.25
CA SER A 28 -20.33 7.74 -1.46
C SER A 28 -20.10 7.44 0.02
N LEU A 29 -19.84 8.49 0.82
CA LEU A 29 -19.71 8.35 2.26
C LEU A 29 -20.96 7.73 2.91
N ALA A 30 -22.15 8.02 2.38
CA ALA A 30 -23.41 7.50 2.90
C ALA A 30 -23.66 6.02 2.55
N ASP A 31 -22.96 5.50 1.53
CA ASP A 31 -23.09 4.12 1.07
C ASP A 31 -22.05 3.19 1.70
N LEU A 32 -21.20 3.70 2.59
CA LEU A 32 -20.22 2.88 3.27
C LEU A 32 -20.91 1.86 4.18
N PRO A 33 -20.57 0.56 4.06
CA PRO A 33 -21.01 -0.43 5.03
C PRO A 33 -20.38 -0.14 6.40
N PRO A 34 -20.87 -0.78 7.49
CA PRO A 34 -20.19 -0.73 8.78
C PRO A 34 -18.69 -1.08 8.64
N ILE A 35 -17.83 -0.22 9.20
CA ILE A 35 -16.38 -0.37 9.16
C ILE A 35 -15.90 -0.84 10.52
N ASP A 36 -15.25 -2.01 10.56
CA ASP A 36 -14.69 -2.57 11.80
C ASP A 36 -13.28 -2.02 12.10
N ALA A 37 -12.53 -1.65 11.07
CA ALA A 37 -11.12 -1.32 11.17
C ALA A 37 -10.66 -0.38 10.05
N ILE A 38 -9.69 0.48 10.35
CA ILE A 38 -8.98 1.32 9.38
C ILE A 38 -7.47 1.14 9.64
N LEU A 39 -6.71 0.85 8.58
CA LEU A 39 -5.25 0.89 8.59
C LEU A 39 -4.82 2.20 7.93
N LEU A 40 -4.15 3.06 8.70
CA LEU A 40 -3.76 4.39 8.25
C LEU A 40 -2.25 4.47 8.11
N SER A 41 -1.77 4.58 6.87
CA SER A 41 -0.35 4.51 6.54
C SER A 41 0.43 5.78 6.91
N HIS A 42 -0.23 6.94 6.85
CA HIS A 42 0.31 8.24 7.28
C HIS A 42 -0.85 9.23 7.50
N GLU A 43 -0.61 10.27 8.28
CA GLU A 43 -1.36 11.54 8.23
C GLU A 43 -0.34 12.67 8.04
N ASP A 44 -0.72 13.79 7.40
CA ASP A 44 0.11 15.00 7.28
C ASP A 44 0.29 15.72 8.64
N HIS A 45 0.74 15.01 9.68
CA HIS A 45 0.93 15.57 11.02
C HIS A 45 2.24 15.08 11.68
N PRO A 46 3.08 16.00 12.20
CA PRO A 46 4.44 15.71 12.68
C PRO A 46 4.53 14.98 14.04
N ASP A 47 3.44 14.50 14.62
CA ASP A 47 3.40 13.88 15.96
C ASP A 47 2.82 12.46 15.98
N ASN A 48 2.47 11.88 14.83
CA ASN A 48 1.62 10.70 14.78
C ASN A 48 2.36 9.35 14.68
N LEU A 49 3.69 9.38 14.75
CA LEU A 49 4.56 8.23 14.95
C LEU A 49 5.66 8.68 15.90
N ASP A 50 5.52 8.37 17.19
CA ASP A 50 6.54 8.68 18.16
C ASP A 50 7.83 7.91 17.85
N ASP A 51 8.99 8.55 18.03
CA ASP A 51 10.36 7.96 17.95
C ASP A 51 10.57 6.70 18.83
N LEU A 52 9.54 6.26 19.54
CA LEU A 52 9.55 5.24 20.57
C LEU A 52 9.33 3.83 19.99
N GLY A 53 10.23 3.46 19.07
CA GLY A 53 10.61 2.07 18.81
C GLY A 53 9.96 1.40 17.59
N PRO A 54 10.48 0.22 17.21
CA PRO A 54 10.00 -0.50 16.03
C PRO A 54 8.52 -0.84 16.16
N PRO A 55 7.76 -0.87 15.04
CA PRO A 55 6.32 -1.13 15.06
C PRO A 55 6.03 -2.44 15.78
N ARG A 56 5.36 -2.35 16.93
CA ARG A 56 4.91 -3.54 17.66
C ARG A 56 3.67 -4.10 16.97
N PRO A 57 3.53 -5.43 16.86
CA PRO A 57 2.31 -6.01 16.34
C PRO A 57 1.10 -5.55 17.17
N GLY A 58 0.16 -4.87 16.52
CA GLY A 58 -1.14 -4.53 17.09
C GLY A 58 -2.14 -5.65 16.84
N VAL A 59 -3.11 -5.82 17.73
CA VAL A 59 -4.24 -6.74 17.49
C VAL A 59 -5.41 -5.94 16.94
N LEU A 60 -5.91 -6.36 15.79
CA LEU A 60 -7.08 -5.80 15.13
C LEU A 60 -8.19 -6.85 15.09
N VAL A 61 -9.41 -6.48 15.49
CA VAL A 61 -10.60 -7.33 15.36
C VAL A 61 -11.49 -6.77 14.26
N ALA A 62 -11.70 -7.54 13.18
CA ALA A 62 -12.58 -7.17 12.08
C ALA A 62 -13.48 -8.35 11.70
N GLY A 63 -14.78 -8.13 11.52
CA GLY A 63 -15.75 -9.19 11.24
C GLY A 63 -15.79 -10.30 12.31
N GLY A 64 -15.46 -9.98 13.57
CA GLY A 64 -15.35 -10.95 14.67
C GLY A 64 -14.10 -11.83 14.63
N LYS A 65 -13.10 -11.47 13.82
CA LYS A 65 -11.85 -12.21 13.65
C LYS A 65 -10.65 -11.37 14.05
N GLU A 66 -9.72 -11.99 14.76
CA GLU A 66 -8.47 -11.37 15.18
C GLU A 66 -7.40 -11.45 14.08
N PHE A 67 -6.71 -10.34 13.90
CA PHE A 67 -5.56 -10.16 13.02
C PHE A 67 -4.43 -9.53 13.83
N SER A 68 -3.23 -10.10 13.73
CA SER A 68 -2.01 -9.45 14.18
C SER A 68 -1.53 -8.56 13.04
N VAL A 69 -1.36 -7.26 13.29
CA VAL A 69 -0.94 -6.29 12.29
C VAL A 69 0.45 -5.79 12.65
N THR A 70 1.42 -6.14 11.82
CA THR A 70 2.81 -5.70 11.96
C THR A 70 3.05 -4.50 11.04
N GLY A 71 3.58 -3.40 11.56
CA GLY A 71 4.03 -2.29 10.72
C GLY A 71 5.35 -2.62 10.01
N THR A 72 5.53 -2.11 8.80
CA THR A 72 6.79 -2.16 8.06
C THR A 72 7.32 -0.75 7.82
N PRO A 73 8.66 -0.57 7.77
CA PRO A 73 9.25 0.69 7.36
C PRO A 73 8.69 1.10 5.99
N CYS A 74 8.39 2.38 5.82
CA CYS A 74 7.91 2.93 4.57
C CYS A 74 8.32 4.40 4.48
N GLU A 75 8.73 4.84 3.30
CA GLU A 75 9.15 6.22 3.06
C GLU A 75 8.38 6.79 1.86
N HIS A 76 7.61 7.87 2.08
CA HIS A 76 6.87 8.56 1.00
C HIS A 76 7.80 9.44 0.15
N LEU A 77 8.75 10.09 0.83
CA LEU A 77 9.87 10.84 0.28
C LEU A 77 11.10 10.58 1.18
N PRO A 78 12.35 10.80 0.73
CA PRO A 78 13.50 10.71 1.63
C PRO A 78 13.30 11.58 2.88
N GLY A 79 13.16 10.94 4.05
CA GLY A 79 12.86 11.60 5.33
C GLY A 79 11.38 11.86 5.62
N GLY A 80 10.45 11.35 4.81
CA GLY A 80 9.01 11.38 5.07
C GLY A 80 8.55 10.05 5.68
N GLU A 81 7.94 10.12 6.86
CA GLU A 81 7.49 8.95 7.60
C GLU A 81 6.18 8.38 7.02
N CYS A 82 6.19 7.09 6.73
CA CYS A 82 4.99 6.34 6.38
C CYS A 82 5.14 4.91 6.94
N ILE A 83 4.04 4.19 7.06
CA ILE A 83 4.01 2.79 7.53
C ILE A 83 3.30 1.92 6.50
N GLY A 84 3.94 0.81 6.16
CA GLY A 84 3.28 -0.33 5.50
C GLY A 84 2.77 -1.33 6.53
N PHE A 85 1.92 -2.28 6.14
CA PHE A 85 1.30 -3.21 7.07
C PHE A 85 1.41 -4.65 6.57
N ILE A 86 1.61 -5.57 7.52
CA ILE A 86 1.50 -7.01 7.33
C ILE A 86 0.44 -7.54 8.30
N PRO A 87 -0.84 -7.58 7.89
CA PRO A 87 -1.85 -8.34 8.61
C PRO A 87 -1.60 -9.85 8.47
N SER A 88 -1.56 -10.54 9.60
CA SER A 88 -1.48 -11.98 9.72
C SER A 88 -2.61 -12.51 10.61
N SER A 89 -3.00 -13.76 10.39
CA SER A 89 -3.99 -14.46 11.19
C SER A 89 -3.72 -15.95 11.06
N ASP A 90 -3.88 -16.72 12.14
CA ASP A 90 -3.69 -18.18 12.13
C ASP A 90 -4.52 -18.88 11.05
N SER A 91 -5.67 -18.30 10.74
CA SER A 91 -6.58 -18.75 9.68
C SER A 91 -6.04 -18.63 8.25
N PHE A 92 -5.00 -17.81 8.01
CA PHE A 92 -4.32 -17.73 6.71
C PHE A 92 -3.41 -18.94 6.47
N GLY A 93 -3.05 -19.67 7.54
CA GLY A 93 -2.18 -20.83 7.46
C GLY A 93 -0.71 -20.47 7.23
N SER A 94 0.04 -21.43 6.73
CA SER A 94 1.46 -21.32 6.47
C SER A 94 1.84 -22.11 5.21
N THR A 95 2.80 -21.59 4.45
CA THR A 95 3.39 -22.25 3.28
C THR A 95 4.90 -22.37 3.51
N ASP A 96 5.47 -23.56 3.26
CA ASP A 96 6.91 -23.83 3.43
C ASP A 96 7.48 -23.47 4.82
N GLY A 97 6.64 -23.55 5.86
CA GLY A 97 7.01 -23.23 7.23
C GLY A 97 6.97 -21.75 7.59
N LEU A 98 6.57 -20.88 6.66
CA LEU A 98 6.38 -19.45 6.89
C LEU A 98 4.88 -19.11 7.02
N PRO A 99 4.48 -18.23 7.95
CA PRO A 99 3.10 -17.78 8.05
C PRO A 99 2.67 -17.02 6.80
N SER A 100 1.47 -17.33 6.31
CA SER A 100 0.86 -16.68 5.15
C SER A 100 0.32 -15.31 5.53
N VAL A 101 0.62 -14.29 4.74
CA VAL A 101 0.25 -12.89 5.05
C VAL A 101 -0.23 -12.11 3.84
N ILE A 102 -0.88 -10.98 4.12
CA ILE A 102 -1.16 -9.92 3.15
C ILE A 102 -0.17 -8.79 3.43
N TYR A 103 0.43 -8.22 2.39
CA TYR A 103 1.33 -7.07 2.50
C TYR A 103 0.67 -5.82 1.90
N PHE A 104 0.67 -4.73 2.67
CA PHE A 104 0.28 -3.39 2.24
C PHE A 104 1.53 -2.52 2.24
N SER A 105 1.91 -2.00 1.07
CA SER A 105 3.17 -1.24 0.98
C SER A 105 3.17 0.10 1.71
N GLY A 106 1.99 0.68 1.94
CA GLY A 106 1.90 2.12 2.18
C GLY A 106 2.38 2.90 0.95
N ASP A 107 2.60 4.20 1.11
CA ASP A 107 3.24 5.01 0.08
C ASP A 107 4.76 4.91 0.25
N THR A 108 5.34 3.81 -0.24
CA THR A 108 6.75 3.50 -0.03
C THR A 108 7.57 3.69 -1.30
N VAL A 109 8.79 4.17 -1.11
CA VAL A 109 9.88 3.94 -2.06
C VAL A 109 10.43 2.52 -1.92
N TYR A 110 11.16 2.03 -2.93
CA TYR A 110 11.90 0.77 -2.82
C TYR A 110 12.94 0.87 -1.70
N MET A 111 12.91 -0.09 -0.77
CA MET A 111 13.85 -0.21 0.34
C MET A 111 14.34 -1.65 0.39
N GLU A 112 15.66 -1.84 0.41
CA GLU A 112 16.28 -3.18 0.45
C GLU A 112 15.83 -3.98 1.70
N GLU A 113 15.54 -3.30 2.80
CA GLU A 113 15.04 -3.94 4.03
C GLU A 113 13.69 -4.67 3.82
N LEU A 114 12.84 -4.19 2.90
CA LEU A 114 11.55 -4.84 2.61
C LEU A 114 11.72 -6.21 1.96
N VAL A 115 12.86 -6.48 1.32
CA VAL A 115 13.17 -7.81 0.76
C VAL A 115 13.24 -8.87 1.85
N GLN A 116 13.55 -8.49 3.09
CA GLN A 116 13.60 -9.40 4.25
C GLN A 116 12.21 -9.95 4.64
N ILE A 117 11.12 -9.39 4.11
CA ILE A 117 9.76 -9.88 4.36
C ILE A 117 9.64 -11.37 3.94
N LYS A 118 10.24 -11.75 2.80
CA LYS A 118 10.18 -13.13 2.28
C LYS A 118 10.84 -14.17 3.18
N GLU A 119 11.80 -13.74 4.01
CA GLU A 119 12.51 -14.62 4.94
C GLU A 119 11.67 -14.92 6.20
N LYS A 120 10.67 -14.08 6.47
CA LYS A 120 9.82 -14.14 7.66
C LYS A 120 8.39 -14.60 7.35
N TYR A 121 7.93 -14.35 6.12
CA TYR A 121 6.53 -14.53 5.73
C TYR A 121 6.41 -15.09 4.33
N HIS A 122 5.37 -15.87 4.11
CA HIS A 122 4.90 -16.21 2.78
C HIS A 122 3.84 -15.17 2.36
N VAL A 123 4.17 -14.31 1.41
CA VAL A 123 3.28 -13.22 0.99
C VAL A 123 2.30 -13.73 -0.06
N VAL A 124 1.03 -13.87 0.32
CA VAL A 124 -0.01 -14.34 -0.63
C VAL A 124 -0.44 -13.21 -1.55
N VAL A 125 -0.68 -12.03 -0.97
CA VAL A 125 -1.13 -10.84 -1.70
C VAL A 125 -0.28 -9.64 -1.31
N ALA A 126 0.21 -8.90 -2.30
CA ALA A 126 0.88 -7.63 -2.13
C ALA A 126 0.07 -6.50 -2.77
N LEU A 127 -0.41 -5.57 -1.94
CA LEU A 127 -1.03 -4.32 -2.36
C LEU A 127 0.06 -3.25 -2.42
N LEU A 128 0.45 -2.84 -3.63
CA LEU A 128 1.52 -1.87 -3.86
C LEU A 128 0.96 -0.54 -4.37
N ASN A 129 1.23 0.55 -3.66
CA ASN A 129 0.90 1.91 -4.11
C ASN A 129 2.00 2.39 -5.07
N LEU A 130 1.61 2.80 -6.27
CA LEU A 130 2.52 3.35 -7.27
C LEU A 130 2.45 4.88 -7.28
N GLY A 131 2.66 5.47 -6.11
CA GLY A 131 2.71 6.92 -5.93
C GLY A 131 3.78 7.60 -6.77
N ALA A 132 3.60 8.91 -6.95
CA ALA A 132 4.46 9.80 -7.74
C ALA A 132 5.94 9.83 -7.31
N ALA A 133 6.32 9.08 -6.28
CA ALA A 133 7.71 8.72 -6.02
C ALA A 133 8.21 7.83 -7.16
N VAL A 134 8.80 8.47 -8.17
CA VAL A 134 9.55 7.81 -9.24
C VAL A 134 10.74 7.14 -8.59
N VAL A 135 10.55 5.92 -8.11
CA VAL A 135 11.65 5.09 -7.67
C VAL A 135 12.11 4.30 -8.87
N HIS A 136 13.37 4.52 -9.23
CA HIS A 136 14.09 3.60 -10.07
C HIS A 136 13.93 2.20 -9.48
N PHE A 137 13.21 1.32 -10.18
CA PHE A 137 13.22 -0.10 -9.89
C PHE A 137 14.50 -0.66 -10.49
N PRO A 138 15.53 -1.03 -9.72
CA PRO A 138 16.64 -1.81 -10.26
C PRO A 138 16.09 -3.19 -10.62
N ASP A 139 16.03 -3.53 -11.91
CA ASP A 139 15.82 -4.85 -12.52
C ASP A 139 14.66 -5.76 -12.01
N GLY A 140 13.83 -5.31 -11.05
CA GLY A 140 12.74 -6.06 -10.43
C GLY A 140 11.76 -5.17 -9.66
N LEU A 141 10.47 -5.51 -9.70
CA LEU A 141 9.45 -4.93 -8.84
C LEU A 141 9.55 -5.56 -7.45
N LEU A 142 9.38 -4.80 -6.36
CA LEU A 142 9.39 -5.31 -4.97
C LEU A 142 8.55 -6.59 -4.82
N PHE A 143 7.42 -6.66 -5.52
CA PHE A 143 6.57 -7.85 -5.69
C PHE A 143 7.35 -9.15 -5.93
N TRP A 144 8.27 -9.16 -6.89
CA TRP A 144 9.07 -10.33 -7.25
C TRP A 144 10.09 -10.68 -6.17
N GLU A 145 10.69 -9.66 -5.58
CA GLU A 145 11.74 -9.85 -4.58
C GLU A 145 11.18 -10.38 -3.26
N ILE A 146 9.98 -9.95 -2.86
CA ILE A 146 9.29 -10.50 -1.68
C ILE A 146 8.61 -11.84 -1.95
N GLY A 147 8.60 -12.31 -3.20
CA GLY A 147 8.01 -13.59 -3.59
C GLY A 147 6.49 -13.64 -3.44
N ALA A 148 5.80 -12.52 -3.67
CA ALA A 148 4.35 -12.47 -3.52
C ALA A 148 3.64 -13.24 -4.64
N GLU A 149 2.56 -13.95 -4.32
CA GLU A 149 1.82 -14.72 -5.34
C GLU A 149 0.91 -13.84 -6.21
N VAL A 150 0.24 -12.86 -5.58
CA VAL A 150 -0.71 -11.96 -6.23
C VAL A 150 -0.29 -10.51 -6.04
N LEU A 151 -0.24 -9.76 -7.15
CA LEU A 151 0.00 -8.33 -7.15
C LEU A 151 -1.33 -7.57 -7.34
N VAL A 152 -1.65 -6.69 -6.39
CA VAL A 152 -2.72 -5.71 -6.52
C VAL A 152 -2.08 -4.33 -6.57
N LEU A 153 -2.22 -3.65 -7.71
CA LEU A 153 -1.70 -2.31 -7.88
C LEU A 153 -2.73 -1.29 -7.43
N MET A 154 -2.28 -0.36 -6.59
CA MET A 154 -3.06 0.73 -6.05
C MET A 154 -2.45 2.06 -6.51
N TYR A 155 -3.27 3.13 -6.52
CA TYR A 155 -2.78 4.50 -6.72
C TYR A 155 -2.05 4.73 -8.06
N PHE A 156 -2.64 4.28 -9.17
CA PHE A 156 -2.13 4.46 -10.54
C PHE A 156 -3.07 5.27 -11.44
N GLU A 157 -4.27 5.58 -10.96
CA GLU A 157 -5.33 6.30 -11.66
C GLU A 157 -5.89 7.35 -10.68
N SER A 158 -6.32 8.50 -11.20
CA SER A 158 -7.05 9.62 -10.53
C SER A 158 -6.32 10.97 -10.31
N TRP A 159 -4.98 11.07 -10.43
CA TRP A 159 -4.28 12.37 -10.34
C TRP A 159 -3.49 12.73 -11.61
N ASN A 160 -3.64 13.96 -12.10
CA ASN A 160 -2.98 14.47 -13.32
C ASN A 160 -1.43 14.52 -13.26
N HIS A 161 -0.81 14.15 -12.13
CA HIS A 161 0.66 14.11 -11.96
C HIS A 161 1.29 12.74 -12.25
N PHE A 162 0.50 11.68 -12.52
CA PHE A 162 1.05 10.37 -12.86
C PHE A 162 1.64 10.38 -14.28
N THR A 163 2.97 10.48 -14.36
CA THR A 163 3.73 10.51 -15.63
C THR A 163 3.97 9.13 -16.23
N GLN A 164 3.87 8.06 -15.43
CA GLN A 164 3.95 6.67 -15.93
C GLN A 164 2.56 6.16 -16.28
N GLY A 165 2.22 6.28 -17.57
CA GLY A 165 0.93 5.85 -18.09
C GLY A 165 0.71 4.34 -17.86
N LYS A 166 -0.51 4.01 -17.38
CA LYS A 166 -1.17 2.69 -17.32
C LYS A 166 -0.62 1.64 -18.29
N THR A 167 -0.35 2.03 -19.54
CA THR A 167 0.10 1.17 -20.64
C THR A 167 1.52 0.61 -20.48
N GLU A 168 2.46 1.36 -19.90
CA GLU A 168 3.84 0.90 -19.75
C GLU A 168 3.97 -0.08 -18.59
N LEU A 169 3.36 0.25 -17.47
CA LEU A 169 3.26 -0.61 -16.29
C LEU A 169 2.49 -1.90 -16.58
N LYS A 170 1.30 -1.81 -17.21
CA LYS A 170 0.58 -3.01 -17.67
C LYS A 170 1.41 -3.84 -18.63
N ARG A 171 2.15 -3.23 -19.56
CA ARG A 171 3.04 -3.98 -20.46
C ARG A 171 4.15 -4.70 -19.71
N ARG A 172 4.75 -4.08 -18.70
CA ARG A 172 5.84 -4.70 -17.92
C ARG A 172 5.31 -5.85 -17.07
N VAL A 173 4.22 -5.62 -16.33
CA VAL A 173 3.56 -6.65 -15.50
C VAL A 173 3.01 -7.79 -16.38
N CYS A 174 2.27 -7.51 -17.47
CA CYS A 174 1.74 -8.57 -18.33
C CYS A 174 2.81 -9.33 -19.13
N LYS A 175 4.01 -8.77 -19.33
CA LYS A 175 5.12 -9.46 -19.99
C LYS A 175 5.80 -10.46 -19.05
N GLU A 176 5.79 -10.18 -17.75
CA GLU A 176 6.49 -10.97 -16.72
C GLU A 176 5.55 -11.86 -15.90
N THR A 177 4.25 -11.57 -15.88
CA THR A 177 3.23 -12.33 -15.15
C THR A 177 2.16 -12.82 -16.13
N LYS A 178 1.81 -14.12 -16.12
CA LYS A 178 0.52 -14.58 -16.65
C LYS A 178 -0.56 -14.07 -15.69
N VAL A 179 -0.99 -12.82 -15.87
CA VAL A 179 -2.05 -12.20 -15.08
C VAL A 179 -3.36 -12.93 -15.39
N ALA A 180 -4.01 -13.48 -14.36
CA ALA A 180 -5.36 -14.04 -14.43
C ALA A 180 -6.41 -12.93 -14.48
#